data_AF-A0A925YX27-F1
#
_entry.id   AF-A0A925YX27-F1
#
_cell.length_a   1.000
_cell.length_b   1.000
_cell.length_c   1.000
_cell.angle_alpha   90.00
_cell.angle_beta   90.00
_cell.angle_gamma   90.00
#
_symmetry.space_group_name_H-M   'P 1'
#
loop_
_entity.id
_entity.type
_entity.pdbx_description
1 polymer ?
#
loop_
_entity_poly.entity_id
_entity_poly.type
_entity_poly.pdbx_seq_one_letter_code
_entity_poly.pdbx_strand_id
1 'polypeptide(L)'
;MKLSSLFFAAMLVCLEPLPVVDDVAGTWNITDAKLLGGNSYTGTVAIAKQGSVHNGLYNIDWKTSAGDYSGLGFHQDGELFIGWGTKDYGVVLYTIGNGTLDGQWTGTDMQNSIATEQAGGGTAGKVEGTYKVSGKHLNGAYKGTLVITKTGEVYQLKSTIDGGKSVTGVGLRSGDKLAVGWGIGGGFGVVHYTFNGKTATGQWALPNESKLGTENLKR
;
A
#
# COMPACT_ATOMS: atom_id res chain seq x y z
N MET A 1 -29.29 24.66 63.33
CA MET A 1 -29.57 24.96 61.91
C MET A 1 -28.30 24.70 61.12
N LYS A 2 -28.18 23.55 60.43
CA LYS A 2 -27.04 23.22 59.56
C LYS A 2 -27.62 22.79 58.21
N LEU A 3 -27.41 23.61 57.18
CA LEU A 3 -27.69 23.25 55.80
C LEU A 3 -26.58 22.31 55.31
N SER A 4 -26.96 21.13 54.84
CA SER A 4 -26.10 20.23 54.08
C SER A 4 -26.27 20.53 52.60
N SER A 5 -25.22 21.08 51.97
CA SER A 5 -25.17 21.29 50.52
C SER A 5 -24.94 19.96 49.79
N LEU A 6 -25.86 19.59 48.89
CA LEU A 6 -25.63 18.56 47.88
C LEU A 6 -24.81 19.17 46.73
N PHE A 7 -23.69 18.53 46.38
CA PHE A 7 -22.99 18.75 45.12
C PHE A 7 -23.59 17.84 44.04
N PHE A 8 -24.12 18.43 42.96
CA PHE A 8 -24.44 17.71 41.74
C PHE A 8 -23.19 17.70 40.84
N ALA A 9 -22.59 16.52 40.64
CA ALA A 9 -21.56 16.34 39.63
C ALA A 9 -22.25 16.13 38.27
N ALA A 10 -22.12 17.09 37.35
CA ALA A 10 -22.51 16.91 35.97
C ALA A 10 -21.51 15.97 35.28
N MET A 11 -21.93 14.74 35.00
CA MET A 11 -21.17 13.77 34.21
C MET A 11 -21.23 14.19 32.74
N LEU A 12 -20.17 14.81 32.25
CA LEU A 12 -20.01 15.10 30.83
C LEU A 12 -19.73 13.77 30.12
N VAL A 13 -20.75 13.21 29.46
CA VAL A 13 -20.58 12.05 28.59
C VAL A 13 -19.89 12.54 27.32
N CYS A 14 -18.59 12.29 27.20
CA CYS A 14 -17.90 12.36 25.91
C CYS A 14 -18.55 11.32 25.01
N LEU A 15 -19.35 11.76 24.03
CA LEU A 15 -19.74 10.90 22.92
C LEU A 15 -18.47 10.63 22.10
N GLU A 16 -17.84 9.48 22.31
CA GLU A 16 -16.84 8.99 21.39
C GLU A 16 -17.54 8.78 20.03
N PRO A 17 -17.03 9.33 18.92
CA PRO A 17 -17.58 9.03 17.61
C PRO A 17 -17.56 7.51 17.42
N LEU A 18 -18.69 6.95 16.97
CA LEU A 18 -18.77 5.53 16.65
C LEU A 18 -17.58 5.15 15.75
N PRO A 19 -16.90 4.02 16.00
CA PRO A 19 -15.80 3.58 15.16
C PRO A 19 -16.33 3.51 13.72
N VAL A 20 -15.75 4.32 12.83
CA VAL A 20 -15.97 4.16 11.40
C VAL A 20 -15.54 2.74 11.09
N VAL A 21 -16.49 1.91 10.67
CA VAL A 21 -16.19 0.55 10.24
C VAL A 21 -15.36 0.70 8.97
N ASP A 22 -14.04 0.57 9.14
CA ASP A 22 -13.01 0.71 8.11
C ASP A 22 -12.95 -0.55 7.23
N ASP A 23 -14.13 -1.01 6.79
CA ASP A 23 -14.25 -2.20 5.96
C ASP A 23 -14.33 -1.83 4.48
N VAL A 24 -13.15 -1.80 3.86
CA VAL A 24 -12.97 -1.57 2.43
C VAL A 24 -13.39 -2.79 1.59
N ALA A 25 -13.65 -3.95 2.19
CA ALA A 25 -14.02 -5.16 1.45
C ALA A 25 -15.42 -5.08 0.84
N GLY A 26 -15.55 -5.52 -0.41
CA GLY A 26 -16.76 -5.47 -1.22
C GLY A 26 -16.46 -5.05 -2.66
N THR A 27 -17.51 -4.88 -3.46
CA THR A 27 -17.40 -4.46 -4.87
C THR A 27 -17.60 -2.95 -4.99
N TRP A 28 -16.73 -2.32 -5.77
CA TRP A 28 -16.70 -0.89 -6.03
C TRP A 28 -16.80 -0.63 -7.53
N ASN A 29 -17.50 0.42 -7.93
CA ASN A 29 -17.57 0.88 -9.31
C ASN A 29 -16.50 1.93 -9.57
N ILE A 30 -15.81 1.84 -10.69
CA ILE A 30 -14.91 2.87 -11.18
C ILE A 30 -15.76 3.98 -11.81
N THR A 31 -15.77 5.15 -11.18
CA THR A 31 -16.60 6.29 -11.62
C THR A 31 -15.87 7.28 -12.50
N ASP A 32 -14.54 7.36 -12.36
CA ASP A 32 -13.66 8.19 -13.20
C ASP A 32 -12.26 7.60 -13.17
N ALA A 33 -11.65 7.38 -14.33
CA ALA A 33 -10.30 6.83 -14.39
C ALA A 33 -9.58 7.22 -15.67
N LYS A 34 -8.24 7.29 -15.59
CA LYS A 34 -7.36 7.67 -16.70
C LYS A 34 -6.10 6.83 -16.73
N LEU A 35 -5.79 6.31 -17.91
CA LEU A 35 -4.49 5.73 -18.25
C LEU A 35 -3.43 6.83 -18.34
N LEU A 36 -2.15 6.45 -18.30
CA LEU A 36 -1.01 7.36 -18.46
C LEU A 36 -1.05 8.17 -19.78
N GLY A 37 -1.64 7.59 -20.83
CA GLY A 37 -1.87 8.25 -22.12
C GLY A 37 -3.09 9.19 -22.16
N GLY A 38 -3.82 9.34 -21.05
CA GLY A 38 -5.01 10.18 -20.92
C GLY A 38 -6.33 9.51 -21.29
N ASN A 39 -6.30 8.35 -21.94
CA ASN A 39 -7.49 7.56 -22.26
C ASN A 39 -8.22 7.13 -20.98
N SER A 40 -9.54 7.31 -20.95
CA SER A 40 -10.37 6.84 -19.84
C SER A 40 -10.67 5.35 -19.92
N TYR A 41 -10.98 4.75 -18.78
CA TYR A 41 -11.48 3.39 -18.68
C TYR A 41 -12.55 3.29 -17.59
N THR A 42 -13.32 2.20 -17.63
CA THR A 42 -14.42 1.92 -16.69
C THR A 42 -14.33 0.49 -16.19
N GLY A 43 -15.03 0.17 -15.11
CA GLY A 43 -15.02 -1.19 -14.57
C GLY A 43 -15.46 -1.28 -13.12
N THR A 44 -15.10 -2.40 -12.51
CA THR A 44 -15.35 -2.66 -11.09
C THR A 44 -14.08 -3.17 -10.41
N VAL A 45 -14.00 -2.93 -9.10
CA VAL A 45 -12.94 -3.39 -8.22
C VAL A 45 -13.57 -4.22 -7.10
N ALA A 46 -13.24 -5.50 -7.03
CA ALA A 46 -13.62 -6.35 -5.91
C ALA A 46 -12.46 -6.40 -4.91
N ILE A 47 -12.73 -6.04 -3.66
CA ILE A 47 -11.77 -6.04 -2.56
C ILE A 47 -12.21 -7.09 -1.55
N ALA A 48 -11.33 -8.03 -1.20
CA ALA A 48 -11.63 -9.09 -0.26
C ALA A 48 -10.52 -9.23 0.78
N LYS A 49 -10.90 -9.40 2.06
CA LYS A 49 -9.94 -9.71 3.12
C LYS A 49 -9.26 -11.05 2.83
N GLN A 50 -7.97 -11.12 3.07
CA GLN A 50 -7.21 -12.34 2.87
C GLN A 50 -7.15 -13.15 4.18
N GLY A 51 -7.63 -14.40 4.13
CA GLY A 51 -7.63 -15.32 5.28
C GLY A 51 -8.67 -14.98 6.36
N SER A 52 -8.75 -15.84 7.38
CA SER A 52 -9.69 -15.68 8.50
C SER A 52 -9.14 -14.84 9.66
N VAL A 53 -7.84 -14.52 9.62
CA VAL A 53 -7.15 -13.71 10.63
C VAL A 53 -6.94 -12.32 10.05
N HIS A 54 -7.43 -11.30 10.73
CA HIS A 54 -7.22 -9.89 10.35
C HIS A 54 -5.74 -9.52 10.48
N ASN A 55 -4.97 -9.71 9.41
CA ASN A 55 -3.57 -9.29 9.30
C ASN A 55 -3.39 -8.03 8.42
N GLY A 56 -4.49 -7.41 8.02
CA GLY A 56 -4.48 -6.23 7.15
C GLY A 56 -4.22 -6.55 5.67
N LEU A 57 -4.14 -7.82 5.27
CA LEU A 57 -3.98 -8.22 3.86
C LEU A 57 -5.32 -8.33 3.13
N TYR A 58 -5.30 -7.89 1.87
CA TYR A 58 -6.45 -7.91 0.98
C TYR A 58 -6.04 -8.44 -0.39
N ASN A 59 -6.95 -9.19 -1.01
CA ASN A 59 -6.95 -9.51 -2.43
C ASN A 59 -7.80 -8.48 -3.17
N ILE A 60 -7.33 -8.07 -4.34
CA ILE A 60 -8.03 -7.12 -5.19
C ILE A 60 -8.15 -7.70 -6.59
N ASP A 61 -9.35 -7.65 -7.16
CA ASP A 61 -9.62 -8.04 -8.54
C ASP A 61 -10.26 -6.87 -9.28
N TRP A 62 -9.63 -6.45 -10.38
CA TRP A 62 -10.16 -5.45 -11.28
C TRP A 62 -10.75 -6.12 -12.52
N LYS A 63 -11.97 -5.72 -12.87
CA LYS A 63 -12.61 -6.04 -14.14
C LYS A 63 -12.88 -4.75 -14.88
N THR A 64 -12.05 -4.41 -15.87
CA THR A 64 -12.09 -3.10 -16.54
C THR A 64 -12.16 -3.22 -18.05
N SER A 65 -12.57 -2.13 -18.70
CA SER A 65 -12.52 -2.00 -20.16
C SER A 65 -11.08 -1.97 -20.72
N ALA A 66 -10.07 -1.77 -19.86
CA ALA A 66 -8.65 -1.79 -20.23
C ALA A 66 -7.98 -3.16 -20.00
N GLY A 67 -8.65 -4.07 -19.30
CA GLY A 67 -8.13 -5.39 -18.95
C GLY A 67 -8.58 -5.86 -17.58
N ASP A 68 -8.28 -7.12 -17.29
CA ASP A 68 -8.50 -7.76 -16.01
C ASP A 68 -7.17 -7.89 -15.26
N TYR A 69 -7.18 -7.54 -13.97
CA TYR A 69 -5.98 -7.53 -13.14
C TYR A 69 -6.30 -8.10 -11.76
N SER A 70 -5.27 -8.62 -11.09
CA SER A 70 -5.36 -9.06 -9.69
C SER A 70 -4.18 -8.51 -8.91
N GLY A 71 -4.40 -8.27 -7.62
CA GLY A 71 -3.42 -7.65 -6.74
C GLY A 71 -3.55 -8.08 -5.28
N LEU A 72 -2.53 -7.71 -4.52
CA LEU A 72 -2.38 -7.97 -3.09
C LEU A 72 -2.05 -6.65 -2.40
N GLY A 73 -2.70 -6.34 -1.29
CA GLY A 73 -2.50 -5.07 -0.62
C GLY A 73 -2.58 -5.10 0.90
N PHE A 74 -1.97 -4.09 1.50
CA PHE A 74 -2.07 -3.77 2.93
C PHE A 74 -3.10 -2.66 3.12
N HIS A 75 -4.06 -2.89 4.01
CA HIS A 75 -4.98 -1.85 4.47
C HIS A 75 -4.55 -1.32 5.83
N GLN A 76 -4.28 -0.02 5.89
CA GLN A 76 -3.87 0.66 7.12
C GLN A 76 -4.38 2.10 7.09
N ASP A 77 -4.96 2.55 8.22
CA ASP A 77 -5.34 3.95 8.46
C ASP A 77 -6.27 4.54 7.37
N GLY A 78 -7.25 3.75 6.88
CA GLY A 78 -8.17 4.16 5.81
C GLY A 78 -7.55 4.20 4.41
N GLU A 79 -6.32 3.70 4.25
CA GLU A 79 -5.59 3.62 2.99
C GLU A 79 -5.33 2.16 2.59
N LEU A 80 -5.40 1.86 1.30
CA LEU A 80 -5.11 0.55 0.74
C LEU A 80 -3.93 0.65 -0.24
N PHE A 81 -2.85 -0.05 0.07
CA PHE A 81 -1.59 -0.05 -0.66
C PHE A 81 -1.39 -1.38 -1.37
N ILE A 82 -1.39 -1.39 -2.70
CA ILE A 82 -1.55 -2.61 -3.48
C ILE A 82 -0.43 -2.75 -4.49
N GLY A 83 0.14 -3.95 -4.57
CA GLY A 83 0.94 -4.41 -5.70
C GLY A 83 0.10 -5.33 -6.57
N TRP A 84 0.20 -5.18 -7.88
CA TRP A 84 -0.52 -6.03 -8.84
C TRP A 84 0.43 -6.50 -9.93
N GLY A 85 0.06 -7.59 -10.60
CA GLY A 85 0.81 -8.07 -11.75
C GLY A 85 0.17 -9.27 -12.43
N THR A 86 0.83 -9.73 -13.49
CA THR A 86 0.35 -10.83 -14.34
C THR A 86 1.08 -12.17 -14.09
N LYS A 87 2.13 -12.17 -13.26
CA LYS A 87 2.96 -13.33 -12.91
C LYS A 87 3.31 -13.31 -11.42
N ASP A 88 4.54 -13.63 -11.05
CA ASP A 88 5.05 -13.46 -9.69
C ASP A 88 5.18 -11.96 -9.40
N TYR A 89 4.32 -11.48 -8.51
CA TYR A 89 4.32 -10.12 -8.00
C TYR A 89 4.06 -10.10 -6.50
N GLY A 90 4.27 -8.92 -5.92
CA GLY A 90 3.93 -8.65 -4.54
C GLY A 90 3.88 -7.16 -4.24
N VAL A 91 3.73 -6.87 -2.96
CA VAL A 91 3.66 -5.52 -2.43
C VAL A 91 4.59 -5.39 -1.22
N VAL A 92 5.27 -4.26 -1.13
CA VAL A 92 6.01 -3.82 0.06
C VAL A 92 5.39 -2.52 0.53
N LEU A 93 5.13 -2.41 1.83
CA LEU A 93 4.76 -1.17 2.48
C LEU A 93 5.88 -0.77 3.43
N TYR A 94 6.56 0.33 3.12
CA TYR A 94 7.56 0.92 4.00
C TYR A 94 6.95 2.05 4.83
N THR A 95 7.29 2.08 6.12
CA THR A 95 7.23 3.30 6.94
C THR A 95 8.56 4.05 6.79
N ILE A 96 8.48 5.32 6.44
CA ILE A 96 9.61 6.21 6.17
C ILE A 96 10.05 6.84 7.49
N GLY A 97 11.25 6.49 7.93
CA GLY A 97 11.91 7.08 9.08
C GLY A 97 12.97 8.12 8.69
N ASN A 98 13.84 8.44 9.65
CA ASN A 98 14.93 9.38 9.45
C ASN A 98 16.12 8.73 8.73
N GLY A 99 16.04 8.59 7.40
CA GLY A 99 17.06 7.90 6.59
C GLY A 99 16.96 6.37 6.66
N THR A 100 15.84 5.86 7.16
CA THR A 100 15.51 4.44 7.25
C THR A 100 14.15 4.17 6.61
N LEU A 101 13.94 2.93 6.17
CA LEU A 101 12.65 2.40 5.74
C LEU A 101 12.40 1.10 6.50
N ASP A 102 11.32 1.05 7.27
CA ASP A 102 10.86 -0.18 7.93
C ASP A 102 9.75 -0.80 7.08
N GLY A 103 10.04 -1.94 6.47
CA GLY A 103 9.22 -2.58 5.45
C GLY A 103 8.50 -3.82 5.95
N GLN A 104 7.25 -3.96 5.53
CA GLN A 104 6.53 -5.22 5.51
C GLN A 104 6.23 -5.58 4.06
N TRP A 105 6.37 -6.84 3.70
CA TRP A 105 6.10 -7.27 2.34
C TRP A 105 5.47 -8.66 2.26
N THR A 106 4.71 -8.86 1.20
CA THR A 106 4.13 -10.14 0.82
C THR A 106 4.24 -10.32 -0.69
N GLY A 107 4.17 -11.57 -1.13
CA GLY A 107 4.17 -11.98 -2.52
C GLY A 107 3.13 -13.06 -2.78
N THR A 108 2.82 -13.25 -4.05
CA THR A 108 1.95 -14.34 -4.54
C THR A 108 2.44 -15.74 -4.15
N ASP A 109 3.74 -15.90 -3.87
CA ASP A 109 4.39 -17.14 -3.44
C ASP A 109 4.39 -17.36 -1.91
N MET A 110 3.94 -16.38 -1.12
CA MET A 110 4.09 -16.38 0.35
C MET A 110 2.90 -16.95 1.13
N GLN A 111 1.86 -17.44 0.45
CA GLN A 111 0.68 -18.07 1.09
C GLN A 111 0.10 -17.22 2.25
N ASN A 112 -0.08 -15.91 2.01
CA ASN A 112 -0.62 -14.94 2.98
C ASN A 112 0.32 -14.63 4.17
N SER A 113 1.61 -14.98 4.06
CA SER A 113 2.62 -14.63 5.05
C SER A 113 3.17 -13.23 4.79
N ILE A 114 3.52 -12.52 5.86
CA ILE A 114 4.17 -11.21 5.80
C ILE A 114 5.60 -11.37 6.26
N ALA A 115 6.55 -10.93 5.45
CA ALA A 115 7.95 -10.76 5.82
C ALA A 115 8.23 -9.31 6.22
N THR A 116 9.34 -9.12 6.92
CA THR A 116 9.80 -7.80 7.38
C THR A 116 11.20 -7.52 6.90
N GLU A 117 11.48 -6.27 6.60
CA GLU A 117 12.83 -5.80 6.30
C GLU A 117 13.08 -4.39 6.79
N GLN A 118 14.36 -4.06 6.94
CA GLN A 118 14.82 -2.73 7.31
C GLN A 118 15.84 -2.30 6.28
N ALA A 119 15.65 -1.11 5.72
CA ALA A 119 16.58 -0.47 4.82
C ALA A 119 17.18 0.77 5.51
N GLY A 120 18.50 0.81 5.65
CA GLY A 120 19.21 1.91 6.32
C GLY A 120 20.30 2.52 5.47
N GLY A 121 20.75 3.71 5.86
CA GLY A 121 21.80 4.47 5.16
C GLY A 121 21.26 5.47 4.13
N GLY A 122 19.96 5.73 4.14
CA GLY A 122 19.35 6.79 3.36
C GLY A 122 19.65 8.19 3.91
N THR A 123 19.10 9.20 3.25
CA THR A 123 19.20 10.59 3.68
C THR A 123 17.92 11.01 4.40
N ALA A 124 18.06 11.67 5.55
CA ALA A 124 16.95 12.26 6.30
C ALA A 124 15.99 13.06 5.39
N GLY A 125 14.69 12.78 5.48
CA GLY A 125 13.64 13.48 4.71
C GLY A 125 13.54 13.11 3.23
N LYS A 126 14.42 12.23 2.73
CA LYS A 126 14.41 11.75 1.34
C LYS A 126 14.08 10.27 1.28
N VAL A 127 13.39 9.88 0.21
CA VAL A 127 13.07 8.48 -0.08
C VAL A 127 14.05 7.92 -1.11
N GLU A 128 14.43 8.73 -2.10
CA GLU A 128 15.46 8.37 -3.06
C GLU A 128 16.83 8.20 -2.40
N GLY A 129 17.59 7.20 -2.85
CA GLY A 129 18.89 6.86 -2.29
C GLY A 129 19.25 5.39 -2.47
N THR A 130 20.42 5.03 -1.92
CA THR A 130 20.90 3.65 -1.86
C THR A 130 20.93 3.21 -0.41
N TYR A 131 20.25 2.11 -0.12
CA TYR A 131 20.07 1.58 1.22
C TYR A 131 20.71 0.20 1.33
N LYS A 132 21.25 -0.10 2.52
CA LYS A 132 21.57 -1.47 2.92
C LYS A 132 20.33 -2.09 3.53
N VAL A 133 19.96 -3.27 3.06
CA VAL A 133 18.77 -3.99 3.49
C VAL A 133 19.16 -5.17 4.36
N SER A 134 18.42 -5.36 5.45
CA SER A 134 18.38 -6.61 6.21
C SER A 134 16.93 -7.02 6.42
N GLY A 135 16.57 -8.23 6.03
CA GLY A 135 15.22 -8.73 6.19
C GLY A 135 15.16 -10.16 6.68
N LYS A 136 13.94 -10.60 6.97
CA LYS A 136 13.64 -11.96 7.44
C LYS A 136 12.40 -12.47 6.73
N HIS A 137 12.53 -13.64 6.11
CA HIS A 137 11.46 -14.40 5.51
C HIS A 137 11.46 -15.84 6.05
N LEU A 138 10.49 -16.67 5.65
CA LEU A 138 10.33 -18.07 6.08
C LEU A 138 11.61 -18.90 5.88
N ASN A 139 12.38 -18.60 4.83
CA ASN A 139 13.63 -19.29 4.50
C ASN A 139 14.86 -18.78 5.26
N GLY A 140 14.70 -17.78 6.14
CA GLY A 140 15.77 -17.22 6.95
C GLY A 140 15.98 -15.71 6.78
N ALA A 141 17.02 -15.21 7.42
CA ALA A 141 17.44 -13.83 7.28
C ALA A 141 18.20 -13.62 5.96
N TYR A 142 18.04 -12.44 5.36
CA TYR A 142 18.75 -12.04 4.15
C TYR A 142 19.30 -10.63 4.28
N LYS A 143 20.26 -10.32 3.41
CA LYS A 143 20.85 -8.99 3.26
C LYS A 143 20.87 -8.60 1.80
N GLY A 144 20.96 -7.30 1.53
CA GLY A 144 21.02 -6.80 0.17
C GLY A 144 21.18 -5.29 0.08
N THR A 145 20.94 -4.78 -1.12
CA THR A 145 20.94 -3.36 -1.43
C THR A 145 19.62 -2.99 -2.10
N LEU A 146 19.03 -1.86 -1.69
CA LEU A 146 17.87 -1.25 -2.32
C LEU A 146 18.27 0.10 -2.89
N VAL A 147 18.08 0.27 -4.20
CA VAL A 147 18.27 1.56 -4.87
C VAL A 147 16.90 2.12 -5.21
N ILE A 148 16.63 3.35 -4.78
CA ILE A 148 15.39 4.08 -5.05
C ILE A 148 15.71 5.36 -5.81
N THR A 149 15.09 5.53 -6.97
CA THR A 149 15.22 6.73 -7.80
C THR A 149 13.86 7.38 -7.94
N LYS A 150 13.74 8.68 -7.63
CA LYS A 150 12.53 9.43 -7.93
C LYS A 150 12.52 9.82 -9.41
N THR A 151 11.46 9.47 -10.12
CA THR A 151 11.27 9.76 -11.55
C THR A 151 9.92 10.44 -11.74
N GLY A 152 9.91 11.76 -11.85
CA GLY A 152 8.67 12.53 -11.88
C GLY A 152 7.87 12.36 -10.59
N GLU A 153 6.67 11.78 -10.70
CA GLU A 153 5.73 11.57 -9.59
C GLU A 153 5.93 10.22 -8.88
N VAL A 154 6.73 9.32 -9.44
CA VAL A 154 6.87 7.94 -8.95
C VAL A 154 8.28 7.65 -8.43
N TYR A 155 8.41 6.56 -7.68
CA TYR A 155 9.71 6.02 -7.25
C TYR A 155 9.98 4.72 -7.99
N GLN A 156 11.12 4.61 -8.66
CA GLN A 156 11.60 3.39 -9.31
C GLN A 156 12.58 2.70 -8.37
N LEU A 157 12.41 1.40 -8.16
CA LEU A 157 13.19 0.63 -7.19
C LEU A 157 13.92 -0.52 -7.86
N LYS A 158 15.13 -0.79 -7.37
CA LYS A 158 15.88 -2.00 -7.68
C LYS A 158 16.40 -2.60 -6.38
N SER A 159 15.83 -3.73 -5.98
CA SER A 159 16.32 -4.53 -4.85
C SER A 159 17.29 -5.59 -5.38
N THR A 160 18.40 -5.82 -4.67
CA THR A 160 19.37 -6.87 -4.97
C THR A 160 19.74 -7.57 -3.68
N ILE A 161 19.34 -8.83 -3.55
CA ILE A 161 19.72 -9.67 -2.41
C ILE A 161 21.12 -10.23 -2.64
N ASP A 162 21.93 -10.30 -1.57
CA ASP A 162 23.30 -10.81 -1.64
C ASP A 162 23.32 -12.26 -2.17
N GLY A 163 24.09 -12.49 -3.24
CA GLY A 163 24.14 -13.80 -3.92
C GLY A 163 22.88 -14.15 -4.74
N GLY A 164 21.89 -13.25 -4.79
CA GLY A 164 20.63 -13.43 -5.50
C GLY A 164 20.51 -12.59 -6.78
N LYS A 165 19.34 -12.67 -7.41
CA LYS A 165 18.98 -11.81 -8.55
C LYS A 165 18.40 -10.48 -8.08
N SER A 166 18.53 -9.45 -8.90
CA SER A 166 17.81 -8.20 -8.67
C SER A 166 16.33 -8.32 -9.04
N VAL A 167 15.48 -7.65 -8.28
CA VAL A 167 14.05 -7.47 -8.56
C VAL A 167 13.76 -5.97 -8.67
N THR A 168 12.93 -5.59 -9.64
CA THR A 168 12.50 -4.21 -9.84
C THR A 168 11.16 -3.94 -9.19
N GLY A 169 10.95 -2.70 -8.78
CA GLY A 169 9.69 -2.23 -8.21
C GLY A 169 9.35 -0.81 -8.67
N VAL A 170 8.10 -0.43 -8.48
CA VAL A 170 7.61 0.94 -8.63
C VAL A 170 6.81 1.31 -7.39
N GLY A 171 6.97 2.54 -6.90
CA GLY A 171 6.38 2.99 -5.65
C GLY A 171 5.69 4.34 -5.69
N LEU A 172 4.72 4.47 -4.79
CA LEU A 172 3.93 5.66 -4.50
C LEU A 172 4.09 6.04 -3.03
N ARG A 173 4.32 7.32 -2.78
CA ARG A 173 4.45 7.85 -1.43
C ARG A 173 3.13 8.48 -0.99
N SER A 174 2.61 8.06 0.16
CA SER A 174 1.51 8.72 0.87
C SER A 174 1.99 9.07 2.28
N GLY A 175 2.15 10.36 2.59
CA GLY A 175 2.65 10.81 3.89
C GLY A 175 4.01 10.21 4.28
N ASP A 176 4.02 9.45 5.38
CA ASP A 176 5.16 8.70 5.91
C ASP A 176 5.23 7.26 5.36
N LYS A 177 4.38 6.88 4.41
CA LYS A 177 4.39 5.55 3.78
C LYS A 177 4.93 5.60 2.36
N LEU A 178 5.61 4.52 1.97
CA LEU A 178 5.96 4.22 0.58
C LEU A 178 5.43 2.82 0.26
N ALA A 179 4.38 2.77 -0.57
CA ALA A 179 3.89 1.53 -1.16
C ALA A 179 4.70 1.20 -2.41
N VAL A 180 5.10 -0.05 -2.57
CA VAL A 180 5.87 -0.53 -3.71
C VAL A 180 5.25 -1.80 -4.24
N GLY A 181 4.83 -1.77 -5.51
CA GLY A 181 4.55 -2.97 -6.27
C GLY A 181 5.85 -3.50 -6.86
N TRP A 182 6.11 -4.79 -6.71
CA TRP A 182 7.27 -5.45 -7.30
C TRP A 182 6.83 -6.68 -8.08
N GLY A 183 7.64 -7.07 -9.07
CA GLY A 183 7.36 -8.27 -9.85
C GLY A 183 8.51 -8.68 -10.76
N ILE A 184 8.36 -9.86 -11.37
CA ILE A 184 9.31 -10.38 -12.35
C ILE A 184 8.83 -10.02 -13.76
N GLY A 185 9.68 -9.32 -14.53
CA GLY A 185 9.34 -8.82 -15.86
C GLY A 185 8.71 -7.42 -15.82
N GLY A 186 7.93 -7.05 -16.84
CA GLY A 186 7.34 -5.69 -16.94
C GLY A 186 5.84 -5.60 -16.65
N GLY A 187 5.16 -6.72 -16.42
CA GLY A 187 3.70 -6.78 -16.28
C GLY A 187 3.23 -6.66 -14.83
N PHE A 188 3.65 -5.60 -14.13
CA PHE A 188 3.28 -5.33 -12.74
C PHE A 188 3.15 -3.82 -12.48
N GLY A 189 2.59 -3.44 -11.33
CA GLY A 189 2.48 -2.06 -10.91
C GLY A 189 2.07 -1.91 -9.44
N VAL A 190 1.83 -0.67 -9.05
CA VAL A 190 1.39 -0.29 -7.69
C VAL A 190 0.13 0.56 -7.78
N VAL A 191 -0.79 0.37 -6.85
CA VAL A 191 -2.01 1.17 -6.69
C VAL A 191 -2.10 1.60 -5.23
N HIS A 192 -2.55 2.83 -5.00
CA HIS A 192 -2.86 3.36 -3.68
C HIS A 192 -4.27 3.96 -3.72
N TYR A 193 -5.14 3.55 -2.80
CA TYR A 193 -6.44 4.18 -2.57
C TYR A 193 -6.51 4.82 -1.19
N THR A 194 -7.12 5.99 -1.12
CA THR A 194 -7.58 6.61 0.13
C THR A 194 -9.09 6.53 0.21
N PHE A 195 -9.63 5.90 1.25
CA PHE A 195 -11.07 5.72 1.43
C PHE A 195 -11.68 6.86 2.24
N ASN A 196 -12.89 7.25 1.84
CA ASN A 196 -13.74 8.17 2.58
C ASN A 196 -15.18 7.64 2.51
N GLY A 197 -15.52 6.76 3.46
CA GLY A 197 -16.81 6.10 3.52
C GLY A 197 -17.08 5.23 2.29
N LYS A 198 -18.03 5.66 1.44
CA LYS A 198 -18.44 4.93 0.23
C LYS A 198 -17.78 5.44 -1.05
N THR A 199 -16.72 6.22 -0.92
CA THR A 199 -15.91 6.69 -2.04
C THR A 199 -14.43 6.44 -1.76
N ALA A 200 -13.63 6.27 -2.81
CA ALA A 200 -12.18 6.27 -2.69
C ALA A 200 -11.54 7.00 -3.87
N THR A 201 -10.43 7.66 -3.62
CA THR A 201 -9.57 8.23 -4.68
C THR A 201 -8.33 7.37 -4.79
N GLY A 202 -7.97 7.03 -6.02
CA GLY A 202 -6.89 6.11 -6.33
C GLY A 202 -5.87 6.69 -7.29
N GLN A 203 -4.62 6.33 -7.07
CA GLN A 203 -3.50 6.58 -7.96
C GLN A 203 -2.77 5.28 -8.23
N TRP A 204 -2.21 5.14 -9.43
CA TRP A 204 -1.42 3.98 -9.78
C TRP A 204 -0.24 4.32 -10.66
N ALA A 205 0.78 3.47 -10.61
CA ALA A 205 2.01 3.65 -11.35
C ALA A 205 2.53 2.34 -11.94
N LEU A 206 3.27 2.50 -13.04
CA LEU A 206 3.95 1.42 -13.75
C LEU A 206 5.48 1.58 -13.69
N PRO A 207 6.23 0.47 -13.77
CA PRO A 207 7.67 0.50 -13.90
C PRO A 207 8.11 1.32 -15.12
N ASN A 208 9.22 2.04 -14.97
CA ASN A 208 9.82 2.90 -16.01
C ASN A 208 8.97 4.08 -16.50
N GLU A 209 7.81 4.32 -15.89
CA GLU A 209 7.01 5.51 -16.15
C GLU A 209 7.37 6.64 -15.17
N SER A 210 6.92 7.86 -15.50
CA SER A 210 7.16 9.07 -14.68
C SER A 210 5.88 9.75 -14.18
N LYS A 211 4.73 9.27 -14.65
CA LYS A 211 3.41 9.83 -14.40
C LYS A 211 2.53 8.82 -13.66
N LEU A 212 1.45 9.34 -13.10
CA LEU A 212 0.41 8.55 -12.45
C LEU A 212 -0.78 8.36 -13.37
N GLY A 213 -1.39 7.18 -13.30
CA GLY A 213 -2.79 7.01 -13.63
C GLY A 213 -3.66 7.31 -12.41
N THR A 214 -4.93 7.59 -12.66
CA THR A 214 -5.90 7.91 -11.61
C THR A 214 -7.13 7.03 -11.73
N GLU A 215 -7.74 6.72 -10.60
CA GLU A 215 -8.97 5.93 -10.54
C GLU A 215 -9.81 6.30 -9.31
N ASN A 216 -11.05 6.69 -9.50
CA ASN A 216 -11.99 7.01 -8.44
C ASN A 216 -13.05 5.93 -8.31
N LEU A 217 -13.34 5.52 -7.07
CA LEU A 217 -14.24 4.43 -6.75
C LEU A 217 -15.48 4.92 -6.00
N LYS A 218 -16.61 4.23 -6.23
CA LYS A 218 -17.84 4.39 -5.45
C LYS A 218 -18.52 3.05 -5.20
N ARG A 219 -18.98 2.84 -3.97
CA ARG A 219 -19.78 1.68 -3.55
C ARG A 219 -21.28 1.97 -3.62
#